data_AF-A0A8J3VC37-F1
#
_entry.id   AF-A0A8J3VC37-F1
#
_cell.length_a   1.000
_cell.length_b   1.000
_cell.length_c   1.000
_cell.angle_alpha   90.00
_cell.angle_beta   90.00
_cell.angle_gamma   90.00
#
_symmetry.space_group_name_H-M   'P 1'
#
loop_
_entity.id
_entity.type
_entity.pdbx_description
1 polymer ?
#
loop_
_entity_poly.entity_id
_entity_poly.type
_entity_poly.pdbx_seq_one_letter_code
_entity_poly.pdbx_strand_id
1 'polypeptide(L)'
;MPVRRGAWWVHSWTVTVPIGFSLDGCTIPEPLQDSEGGMVVLVVSAAQGAIRLDCFEKNEIISPAALIYVSQIVHAVRSDAGNGVLVDGDADHPLFFVVRG
;
A
#
# COMPACT_ATOMS: atom_id res chain seq x y z
N MET A 1 -7.09 12.06 1.99
CA MET A 1 -8.43 11.86 2.60
C MET A 1 -9.12 10.71 1.89
N PRO A 2 -9.80 9.81 2.60
CA PRO A 2 -10.44 8.65 2.00
C PRO A 2 -11.58 9.07 1.08
N VAL A 3 -11.81 8.30 0.02
CA VAL A 3 -12.84 8.60 -0.98
C VAL A 3 -13.91 7.52 -0.96
N ARG A 4 -15.18 7.92 -0.87
CA ARG A 4 -16.30 6.98 -0.96
C ARG A 4 -16.54 6.54 -2.42
N ARG A 5 -16.50 5.22 -2.65
CA ARG A 5 -16.80 4.56 -3.94
C ARG A 5 -17.90 3.52 -3.73
N GLY A 6 -19.15 3.93 -3.94
CA GLY A 6 -20.32 3.10 -3.68
C GLY A 6 -20.45 2.77 -2.18
N ALA A 7 -20.42 1.48 -1.85
CA ALA A 7 -20.52 0.99 -0.47
C ALA A 7 -19.17 0.90 0.26
N TRP A 8 -18.08 1.37 -0.36
CA TRP A 8 -16.73 1.25 0.16
C TRP A 8 -16.09 2.63 0.34
N TRP A 9 -15.26 2.74 1.38
CA TRP A 9 -14.29 3.81 1.54
C TRP A 9 -12.96 3.36 0.99
N VAL A 10 -12.29 4.25 0.26
CA VAL A 10 -11.02 3.96 -0.41
C VAL A 10 -9.95 4.84 0.19
N HIS A 11 -8.97 4.20 0.83
CA HIS A 11 -7.73 4.81 1.28
C HIS A 11 -6.66 4.58 0.22
N SER A 12 -5.98 5.64 -0.20
CA SER A 12 -5.04 5.57 -1.32
C SER A 12 -3.67 6.08 -0.94
N TRP A 13 -2.64 5.37 -1.39
CA TRP A 13 -1.24 5.79 -1.32
C TRP A 13 -0.55 5.64 -2.66
N THR A 14 0.40 6.52 -2.92
CA THR A 14 1.33 6.44 -4.02
C THR A 14 2.70 6.09 -3.46
N VAL A 15 3.26 4.99 -3.94
CA VAL A 15 4.60 4.53 -3.64
C VAL A 15 5.48 4.84 -4.85
N THR A 16 6.29 5.87 -4.76
CA THR A 16 7.25 6.25 -5.80
C THR A 16 8.43 5.30 -5.74
N VAL A 17 8.77 4.69 -6.87
CA VAL A 17 9.85 3.71 -7.04
C VAL A 17 10.80 4.17 -8.15
N PRO A 18 12.05 3.66 -8.19
CA PRO A 18 12.98 3.98 -9.26
C PRO A 18 12.40 3.68 -10.65
N ILE A 19 12.75 4.49 -11.65
CA ILE A 19 12.34 4.26 -13.04
C ILE A 19 12.88 2.92 -13.51
N GLY A 20 12.02 2.11 -14.13
CA GLY A 20 12.36 0.76 -14.59
C GLY A 20 12.23 -0.32 -13.51
N PHE A 21 11.84 0.03 -12.28
CA PHE A 21 11.43 -0.96 -11.28
C PHE A 21 10.20 -1.73 -11.79
N SER A 22 10.30 -3.06 -11.77
CA SER A 22 9.18 -3.95 -12.02
C SER A 22 8.77 -4.63 -10.72
N LEU A 23 7.47 -4.87 -10.57
CA LEU A 23 6.96 -5.77 -9.54
C LEU A 23 7.06 -7.24 -9.96
N ASP A 24 7.53 -7.52 -11.18
CA ASP A 24 7.81 -8.88 -11.62
C ASP A 24 8.93 -9.47 -10.75
N GLY A 25 8.55 -10.42 -9.88
CA GLY A 25 9.44 -11.02 -8.90
C GLY A 25 9.33 -10.44 -7.48
N CYS A 26 8.57 -9.36 -7.30
CA CYS A 26 8.28 -8.82 -5.96
C CYS A 26 7.31 -9.76 -5.24
N THR A 27 7.72 -10.25 -4.07
CA THR A 27 6.87 -11.15 -3.27
C THR A 27 5.94 -10.31 -2.40
N ILE A 28 4.72 -10.10 -2.89
CA ILE A 28 3.67 -9.42 -2.12
C ILE A 28 3.19 -10.36 -1.00
N PRO A 29 3.18 -9.92 0.26
CA PRO A 29 2.72 -10.75 1.37
C PRO A 29 1.24 -11.10 1.21
N GLU A 30 0.85 -12.26 1.74
CA GLU A 30 -0.57 -12.61 1.83
C GLU A 30 -1.28 -11.76 2.89
N PRO A 31 -2.57 -11.41 2.68
CA PRO A 31 -3.36 -10.71 3.69
C PRO A 31 -3.43 -11.49 5.00
N LEU A 32 -3.48 -10.79 6.13
CA LEU A 32 -3.73 -11.42 7.44
C LEU A 32 -5.15 -12.02 7.46
N GLN A 33 -5.31 -13.21 8.05
CA GLN A 33 -6.60 -13.92 8.11
C GLN A 33 -7.75 -13.09 8.71
N ASP A 34 -7.45 -12.13 9.57
CA ASP A 34 -8.43 -11.30 10.28
C ASP A 34 -8.90 -10.07 9.46
N SER A 35 -8.59 -10.00 8.16
CA SER A 35 -9.00 -8.92 7.27
C SER A 35 -10.48 -9.04 6.83
N GLU A 36 -11.36 -9.57 7.67
CA GLU A 36 -12.78 -9.73 7.34
C GLU A 36 -13.41 -8.35 7.12
N GLY A 37 -13.63 -7.99 5.85
CA GLY A 37 -14.31 -6.76 5.44
C GLY A 37 -13.43 -5.72 4.75
N GLY A 38 -12.12 -5.96 4.60
CA GLY A 38 -11.22 -5.10 3.84
C GLY A 38 -10.67 -5.80 2.58
N MET A 39 -10.52 -5.06 1.48
CA MET A 39 -9.85 -5.55 0.26
C MET A 39 -8.75 -4.57 -0.13
N VAL A 40 -7.51 -5.03 -0.27
CA VAL A 40 -6.42 -4.19 -0.80
C VAL A 40 -6.21 -4.52 -2.27
N VAL A 41 -6.26 -3.49 -3.10
CA VAL A 41 -6.00 -3.56 -4.54
C VAL A 41 -4.69 -2.81 -4.83
N LEU A 42 -3.75 -3.53 -5.42
CA LEU A 42 -2.48 -2.99 -5.89
C LEU A 42 -2.62 -2.63 -7.38
N VAL A 43 -2.50 -1.34 -7.72
CA VAL A 43 -2.48 -0.87 -9.11
C VAL A 43 -1.09 -0.36 -9.45
N VAL A 44 -0.44 -1.02 -10.40
CA VAL A 44 0.94 -0.72 -10.78
C VAL A 44 0.93 0.16 -12.02
N SER A 45 1.45 1.39 -11.92
CA SER A 45 1.70 2.21 -13.10
C SER A 45 3.19 2.12 -13.47
N ALA A 46 3.53 1.09 -14.24
CA ALA A 46 4.91 0.83 -14.67
C ALA A 46 5.52 1.99 -15.48
N ALA A 47 4.70 2.82 -16.12
CA ALA A 47 5.17 3.90 -16.99
C ALA A 47 5.72 5.14 -16.24
N GLN A 48 5.52 5.25 -14.93
CA GLN A 48 5.79 6.50 -14.20
C GLN A 48 6.62 6.34 -12.92
N GLY A 49 7.14 5.14 -12.64
CA GLY A 49 7.86 4.89 -11.37
C GLY A 49 6.95 5.12 -10.16
N ALA A 50 5.67 4.78 -10.28
CA ALA A 50 4.69 4.98 -9.22
C ALA A 50 3.76 3.77 -9.13
N ILE A 51 3.63 3.25 -7.91
CA ILE A 51 2.71 2.18 -7.57
C ILE A 51 1.59 2.80 -6.75
N ARG A 52 0.34 2.59 -7.17
CA ARG A 52 -0.83 3.03 -6.42
C ARG A 52 -1.35 1.88 -5.58
N LEU A 53 -1.48 2.12 -4.28
CA LEU A 53 -2.09 1.23 -3.31
C LEU A 53 -3.48 1.76 -2.96
N ASP A 54 -4.53 1.03 -3.30
CA ASP A 54 -5.90 1.36 -2.92
C ASP A 54 -6.42 0.30 -1.93
N CYS A 55 -6.73 0.71 -0.70
CA CYS A 55 -7.36 -0.13 0.30
C CYS A 55 -8.85 0.22 0.41
N PHE A 56 -9.71 -0.79 0.22
CA PHE A 56 -11.16 -0.69 0.29
C PHE A 56 -11.64 -1.21 1.64
N GLU A 57 -12.35 -0.36 2.36
CA GLU A 57 -12.86 -0.60 3.70
C GLU A 57 -14.37 -0.33 3.76
N LYS A 58 -15.07 -0.98 4.69
CA LYS A 58 -16.49 -0.68 4.95
C LYS A 58 -16.69 0.62 5.72
N ASN A 59 -15.72 0.98 6.54
CA ASN A 59 -15.75 2.17 7.39
C ASN A 59 -14.85 3.26 6.81
N GLU A 60 -15.15 4.52 7.14
CA GLU A 60 -14.33 5.67 6.73
C GLU A 60 -12.97 5.67 7.41
N ILE A 61 -12.86 5.01 8.57
CA ILE A 61 -11.62 4.82 9.29
C ILE A 61 -11.03 3.47 8.89
N ILE A 62 -9.79 3.48 8.40
CA ILE A 62 -9.06 2.26 8.04
C ILE A 62 -8.87 1.36 9.27
N SER A 63 -9.10 0.06 9.10
CA SER A 63 -8.84 -0.89 10.18
C SER A 63 -7.32 -1.05 10.43
N PRO A 64 -6.92 -1.35 11.68
CA PRO A 64 -5.51 -1.65 11.97
C PRO A 64 -4.95 -2.79 11.13
N ALA A 65 -5.75 -3.84 10.87
CA ALA A 65 -5.33 -4.98 10.05
C ALA A 65 -5.03 -4.58 8.61
N ALA A 66 -5.91 -3.79 7.98
CA ALA A 66 -5.71 -3.29 6.63
C ALA A 66 -4.49 -2.36 6.55
N LEU A 67 -4.32 -1.48 7.53
CA LEU A 67 -3.17 -0.58 7.60
C LEU A 67 -1.85 -1.33 7.77
N ILE A 68 -1.81 -2.36 8.63
CA ILE A 68 -0.66 -3.25 8.78
C ILE A 68 -0.36 -3.93 7.45
N TYR A 69 -1.37 -4.46 6.77
CA TYR A 69 -1.16 -5.15 5.50
C TYR A 69 -0.62 -4.20 4.41
N VAL A 70 -1.19 -3.00 4.25
CA VAL A 70 -0.66 -1.96 3.35
C VAL A 70 0.81 -1.65 3.69
N SER A 71 1.16 -1.56 4.98
CA SER A 71 2.54 -1.32 5.40
C SER A 71 3.48 -2.45 5.02
N GLN A 72 3.04 -3.71 5.11
CA GLN A 72 3.84 -4.87 4.71
C GLN A 72 4.11 -4.87 3.20
N ILE A 73 3.13 -4.47 2.39
CA ILE A 73 3.31 -4.30 0.94
C ILE A 73 4.34 -3.22 0.65
N VAL A 74 4.25 -2.06 1.30
CA VAL A 74 5.23 -0.96 1.16
C VAL A 74 6.64 -1.44 1.52
N HIS A 75 6.78 -2.23 2.59
CA HIS A 75 8.07 -2.78 3.00
C HIS A 75 8.62 -3.81 2.02
N ALA A 76 7.77 -4.67 1.46
CA ALA A 76 8.19 -5.62 0.41
C ALA A 76 8.71 -4.87 -0.82
N VAL A 77 7.97 -3.86 -1.29
CA VAL A 77 8.39 -3.01 -2.41
C VAL A 77 9.72 -2.31 -2.11
N ARG A 78 9.90 -1.80 -0.88
CA ARG A 78 11.16 -1.19 -0.44
C ARG A 78 12.34 -2.15 -0.43
N SER A 79 12.12 -3.36 0.08
CA SER A 79 13.14 -4.40 0.12
C SER A 79 13.68 -4.68 -1.28
N ASP A 80 12.80 -4.69 -2.28
CA ASP A 80 13.18 -5.02 -3.66
C ASP A 80 13.69 -3.80 -4.46
N ALA A 81 13.10 -2.62 -4.25
CA ALA A 81 13.47 -1.39 -4.96
C ALA A 81 14.70 -0.67 -4.36
N GLY A 82 15.05 -0.96 -3.11
CA GLY A 82 16.17 -0.35 -2.39
C GLY A 82 15.92 1.08 -1.88
N ASN A 83 17.01 1.79 -1.58
CA ASN A 83 16.99 3.13 -0.97
C ASN A 83 16.57 4.20 -1.99
N GLY A 84 15.27 4.30 -2.25
CA GLY A 84 14.69 5.33 -3.13
C GLY A 84 13.18 5.40 -3.10
N VAL A 85 12.52 4.61 -2.25
CA VAL A 85 11.07 4.53 -2.21
C VAL A 85 10.47 5.58 -1.31
N LEU A 86 9.65 6.44 -1.90
CA LEU A 86 8.85 7.43 -1.18
C LEU A 86 7.39 6.98 -1.14
N VAL A 87 6.70 7.30 -0.05
CA VAL A 87 5.27 6.99 0.11
C VAL A 87 4.56 8.30 0.41
N ASP A 88 3.52 8.59 -0.34
CA ASP A 88 2.66 9.77 -0.16
C ASP A 88 1.19 9.32 -0.20
N GLY A 89 0.31 9.84 0.65
CA GLY A 89 -1.08 9.41 0.62
C GLY A 89 -1.94 9.78 1.82
N ASP A 90 -3.05 9.05 1.93
CA ASP A 90 -4.19 9.39 2.79
C ASP A 90 -3.87 9.48 4.29
N ALA A 91 -2.95 8.62 4.73
CA ALA A 91 -2.40 8.66 6.06
C ALA A 91 -0.89 8.59 5.93
N ASP A 92 -0.19 9.67 6.28
CA ASP A 92 1.26 9.66 6.45
C ASP A 92 1.55 8.90 7.76
N HIS A 93 1.42 7.57 7.70
CA HIS A 93 1.36 6.74 8.89
C HIS A 93 2.78 6.29 9.29
N PRO A 94 3.17 6.39 10.58
CA PRO A 94 4.51 6.04 11.04
C PRO A 94 4.98 4.64 10.63
N LEU A 95 4.05 3.68 10.51
CA LEU A 95 4.32 2.31 10.08
C LEU A 95 4.96 2.22 8.68
N PHE A 96 4.74 3.22 7.82
CA PHE A 96 5.41 3.31 6.52
C PHE A 96 6.85 3.79 6.62
N PHE A 97 7.39 4.10 7.80
CA PHE A 97 8.77 4.55 7.99
C PHE A 97 9.58 3.64 8.91
N VAL A 98 8.96 2.63 9.54
CA VAL A 98 9.63 1.68 10.42
C VAL A 98 10.43 0.67 9.59
N VAL A 99 11.73 0.90 9.45
CA VAL A 99 12.65 -0.12 8.89
C VAL A 99 12.95 -1.13 9.99
N ARG A 100 12.76 -2.44 9.74
CA ARG A 100 13.28 -3.47 10.67
C ARG A 100 14.82 -3.37 10.68
N GLY A 101 15.39 -3.03 11.83
CA GLY A 101 16.83 -3.10 12.09
C GLY A 101 17.31 -4.51 12.36
#